data_AF-A0A3M0MCC5-F1
#
_entry.id   AF-A0A3M0MCC5-F1
#
_cell.length_a   1.000
_cell.length_b   1.000
_cell.length_c   1.000
_cell.angle_alpha   90.00
_cell.angle_beta   90.00
_cell.angle_gamma   90.00
#
_symmetry.space_group_name_H-M   'P 1'
#
loop_
_entity.id
_entity.type
_entity.pdbx_description
1 polymer ?
#
loop_
_entity_poly.entity_id
_entity_poly.type
_entity_poly.pdbx_seq_one_letter_code
_entity_poly.pdbx_strand_id
1 'polypeptide(L)'
;MRHGGIALLSSVFLIFPGFSAFSQTGDATAETETPLETSTETAEPRVQDDLGDSILLELNKAEPTEAGGCRLTVVTTNRLDRDLSRAAWQVAIFNGDGIVQSLPILDFGAMVAGKTKVAMFELPDNGCTGIGRIVVNDVAACTTGDGDDLRDACLTGLATQSRTDIDFGL
;
A
#
# COMPACT_ATOMS: atom_id res chain seq x y z
N MET A 1 19.87 31.86 -37.31
CA MET A 1 18.72 32.79 -37.45
C MET A 1 17.69 32.34 -36.41
N ARG A 2 17.70 32.88 -35.18
CA ARG A 2 16.93 34.04 -34.65
C ARG A 2 15.40 33.89 -34.76
N HIS A 3 14.72 34.42 -33.73
CA HIS A 3 13.27 34.51 -33.41
C HIS A 3 12.78 33.33 -32.55
N GLY A 4 12.52 33.45 -31.24
CA GLY A 4 12.18 34.63 -30.42
C GLY A 4 10.65 34.74 -30.30
N GLY A 5 10.09 34.37 -29.14
CA GLY A 5 8.66 34.50 -28.83
C GLY A 5 8.45 34.48 -27.31
N ILE A 6 7.92 35.59 -26.80
CA ILE A 6 7.89 36.04 -25.40
C ILE A 6 6.43 36.13 -24.93
N ALA A 7 6.23 35.85 -23.62
CA ALA A 7 5.19 36.32 -22.70
C ALA A 7 3.71 35.97 -22.93
N LEU A 8 3.01 35.59 -21.85
CA LEU A 8 2.30 36.55 -20.98
C LEU A 8 1.82 35.89 -19.69
N LEU A 9 2.13 36.57 -18.57
CA LEU A 9 1.63 36.30 -17.23
C LEU A 9 0.16 36.74 -17.12
N SER A 10 -0.61 36.04 -16.28
CA SER A 10 -1.85 36.61 -15.71
C SER A 10 -1.95 36.21 -14.23
N SER A 11 -1.53 37.14 -13.38
CA SER A 11 -1.73 37.10 -11.94
C SER A 11 -3.05 37.79 -11.62
N VAL A 12 -3.99 37.07 -11.00
CA VAL A 12 -5.21 37.67 -10.44
C VAL A 12 -5.01 37.77 -8.92
N PHE A 13 -4.67 38.98 -8.48
CA PHE A 13 -4.81 39.43 -7.10
C PHE A 13 -6.21 40.01 -6.95
N LEU A 14 -7.01 39.51 -6.02
CA LEU A 14 -8.18 40.24 -5.52
C LEU A 14 -8.01 40.51 -4.02
N ILE A 15 -7.76 41.78 -3.76
CA ILE A 15 -7.73 42.45 -2.47
C ILE A 15 -9.18 42.84 -2.17
N PHE A 16 -9.69 42.55 -0.96
CA PHE A 16 -10.87 43.23 -0.43
C PHE A 16 -10.50 44.05 0.82
N PRO A 17 -10.95 45.32 0.88
CA PRO A 17 -10.58 46.27 1.92
C PRO A 17 -11.46 46.11 3.16
N GLY A 18 -10.93 46.63 4.27
CA GLY A 18 -11.52 46.55 5.59
C GLY A 18 -12.83 47.31 5.80
N PHE A 19 -13.42 47.02 6.95
CA PHE A 19 -14.41 47.85 7.60
C PHE A 19 -13.98 48.04 9.06
N SER A 20 -13.70 49.28 9.41
CA SER A 20 -13.44 49.73 10.77
C SER A 20 -14.73 50.21 11.44
N ALA A 21 -14.82 49.90 12.73
CA ALA A 21 -15.39 50.69 13.82
C ALA A 21 -16.91 51.00 13.82
N PHE A 22 -17.61 50.37 14.76
CA PHE A 22 -18.81 50.92 15.41
C PHE A 22 -18.62 50.85 16.93
N SER A 23 -18.62 52.00 17.61
CA SER A 23 -18.66 52.11 19.08
C SER A 23 -20.10 52.29 19.54
N GLN A 24 -20.53 51.54 20.57
CA GLN A 24 -21.62 51.97 21.44
C GLN A 24 -21.45 51.43 22.88
N THR A 25 -21.86 52.30 23.80
CA THR A 25 -21.70 52.43 25.24
C THR A 25 -22.66 51.60 26.10
N GLY A 26 -22.18 51.14 27.28
CA GLY A 26 -22.92 50.85 28.55
C GLY A 26 -23.99 49.74 28.49
N ASP A 27 -24.31 48.99 29.54
CA ASP A 27 -24.20 49.16 30.99
C ASP A 27 -24.16 47.75 31.64
N ALA A 28 -23.74 47.68 32.90
CA ALA A 28 -23.47 46.45 33.62
C ALA A 28 -24.72 45.62 33.93
N THR A 29 -24.61 44.29 33.86
CA THR A 29 -25.23 43.39 34.84
C THR A 29 -24.57 42.01 34.76
N ALA A 30 -24.27 41.48 35.94
CA ALA A 30 -23.43 40.32 36.17
C ALA A 30 -24.15 39.02 35.81
N GLU A 31 -23.50 38.15 35.02
CA GLU A 31 -23.86 36.72 34.93
C GLU A 31 -22.58 35.88 34.72
N THR A 32 -22.20 35.19 35.80
CA THR A 32 -21.61 33.84 35.85
C THR A 32 -20.58 33.46 34.78
N GLU A 33 -19.30 33.56 35.16
CA GLU A 33 -18.18 32.95 34.42
C GLU A 33 -18.35 31.42 34.37
N THR A 34 -18.63 30.89 33.19
CA THR A 34 -18.53 29.46 32.87
C THR A 34 -17.04 29.12 32.71
N PRO A 35 -16.51 28.09 33.40
CA PRO A 35 -15.10 27.72 33.24
C PRO A 35 -14.83 27.26 31.81
N LEU A 36 -13.72 27.74 31.26
CA LEU A 36 -13.09 27.29 30.03
C LEU A 36 -12.71 25.81 30.18
N GLU A 37 -13.57 24.89 29.70
CA GLU A 37 -13.18 23.49 29.55
C GLU A 37 -12.05 23.42 28.52
N THR A 38 -10.88 23.06 29.05
CA THR A 38 -9.73 22.62 28.29
C THR A 38 -10.18 21.47 27.41
N SER A 39 -10.29 21.72 26.10
CA SER A 39 -10.49 20.66 25.12
C SER A 39 -9.25 19.78 25.12
N THR A 40 -9.27 18.75 25.98
CA THR A 40 -8.36 17.63 25.90
C THR A 40 -8.68 16.92 24.59
N GLU A 41 -7.93 17.23 23.54
CA GLU A 41 -7.84 16.41 22.35
C GLU A 41 -7.41 15.03 22.80
N THR A 42 -8.41 14.15 22.93
CA THR A 42 -8.22 12.74 23.21
C THR A 42 -7.49 12.19 22.00
N ALA A 43 -6.17 12.01 22.13
CA ALA A 43 -5.40 11.27 21.15
C ALA A 43 -6.05 9.89 21.03
N GLU A 44 -6.76 9.67 19.92
CA GLU A 44 -7.37 8.38 19.63
C GLU A 44 -6.28 7.32 19.67
N PRO A 45 -6.51 6.17 20.34
CA PRO A 45 -5.55 5.09 20.32
C PRO A 45 -5.38 4.68 18.87
N ARG A 46 -4.17 4.87 18.34
CA ARG A 46 -3.80 4.27 17.06
C ARG A 46 -3.91 2.77 17.27
N VAL A 47 -4.96 2.16 16.71
CA VAL A 47 -5.04 0.71 16.55
C VAL A 47 -3.85 0.33 15.69
N GLN A 48 -2.78 -0.11 16.34
CA GLN A 48 -1.75 -0.89 15.66
C GLN A 48 -2.46 -2.19 15.32
N ASP A 49 -2.77 -2.34 14.04
CA ASP A 49 -3.22 -3.61 13.48
C ASP A 49 -2.22 -4.66 13.96
N ASP A 50 -2.66 -5.55 14.85
CA ASP A 50 -1.82 -6.54 15.53
C ASP A 50 -1.48 -7.68 14.55
N LEU A 51 -0.91 -7.29 13.41
CA LEU A 51 -0.35 -8.14 12.36
C LEU A 51 1.01 -8.71 12.80
N GLY A 52 1.25 -8.77 14.12
CA GLY A 52 2.53 -9.06 14.76
C GLY A 52 3.14 -10.37 14.34
N ASP A 53 2.32 -11.32 13.90
CA ASP A 53 2.74 -12.63 13.36
C ASP A 53 2.05 -12.89 12.02
N SER A 54 2.59 -12.33 10.94
CA SER A 54 2.02 -12.50 9.59
C SER A 54 3.07 -12.39 8.50
N ILE A 55 2.68 -12.76 7.27
CA ILE A 55 3.43 -12.38 6.07
C ILE A 55 2.68 -11.24 5.37
N LEU A 56 3.42 -10.27 4.85
CA LEU A 56 2.89 -9.27 3.93
C LEU A 56 3.42 -9.53 2.52
N LEU A 57 2.54 -9.50 1.52
CA LEU A 57 2.89 -9.47 0.10
C LEU A 57 2.37 -8.17 -0.54
N GLU A 58 3.26 -7.34 -1.05
CA GLU A 58 2.95 -6.13 -1.80
C GLU A 58 3.31 -6.29 -3.28
N LEU A 59 2.33 -6.14 -4.17
CA LEU A 59 2.60 -5.88 -5.57
C LEU A 59 3.04 -4.43 -5.72
N ASN A 60 4.35 -4.21 -5.79
CA ASN A 60 4.93 -2.87 -5.79
C ASN A 60 4.96 -2.27 -7.20
N LYS A 61 5.20 -3.09 -8.22
CA LYS A 61 5.32 -2.66 -9.61
C LYS A 61 4.95 -3.78 -10.57
N ALA A 62 4.39 -3.40 -11.72
CA ALA A 62 4.22 -4.29 -12.88
C ALA A 62 4.71 -3.54 -14.13
N GLU A 63 5.63 -4.14 -14.89
CA GLU A 63 6.21 -3.52 -16.08
C GLU A 63 6.26 -4.47 -17.28
N PRO A 64 5.93 -3.98 -18.49
CA PRO A 64 6.12 -4.78 -19.69
C PRO A 64 7.58 -5.23 -19.86
N THR A 65 7.74 -6.41 -20.43
CA THR A 65 9.03 -6.96 -20.84
C THR A 65 9.20 -6.79 -22.34
N GLU A 66 10.44 -6.85 -22.83
CA GLU A 66 10.73 -6.80 -24.26
C GLU A 66 10.11 -7.99 -25.03
N ALA A 67 9.93 -9.13 -24.35
CA ALA A 67 9.32 -10.33 -24.91
C ALA A 67 7.78 -10.29 -24.93
N GLY A 68 7.16 -9.19 -24.47
CA GLY A 68 5.69 -9.02 -24.44
C GLY A 68 5.02 -9.57 -23.17
N GLY A 69 5.77 -10.16 -22.25
CA GLY A 69 5.29 -10.56 -20.92
C GLY A 69 5.23 -9.42 -19.91
N CYS A 70 4.96 -9.74 -18.66
CA CYS A 70 4.89 -8.81 -17.53
C CYS A 70 5.89 -9.18 -16.44
N ARG A 71 6.73 -8.22 -16.03
CA ARG A 71 7.59 -8.35 -14.86
C ARG A 71 6.90 -7.74 -13.65
N LEU A 72 6.67 -8.55 -12.64
CA LEU A 72 6.19 -8.11 -11.34
C LEU A 72 7.38 -7.80 -10.43
N THR A 73 7.34 -6.69 -9.71
CA THR A 73 8.17 -6.44 -8.54
C THR A 73 7.31 -6.62 -7.30
N VAL A 74 7.63 -7.62 -6.49
CA VAL A 74 6.89 -7.94 -5.28
C VAL A 74 7.78 -7.71 -4.07
N VAL A 75 7.25 -6.95 -3.11
CA VAL A 75 7.90 -6.70 -1.82
C VAL A 75 7.20 -7.57 -0.80
N THR A 76 7.96 -8.39 -0.08
CA THR A 76 7.42 -9.23 0.99
C THR A 76 8.11 -8.95 2.30
N THR A 77 7.38 -9.04 3.41
CA THR A 77 7.95 -8.93 4.76
C THR A 77 7.60 -10.18 5.54
N ASN A 78 8.61 -10.88 6.05
CA ASN A 78 8.40 -11.93 7.03
C ASN A 78 8.24 -11.28 8.40
N ARG A 79 7.00 -11.19 8.92
CA ARG A 79 6.74 -10.68 10.27
C ARG A 79 6.57 -11.80 11.29
N LEU A 80 6.73 -13.06 10.89
CA LEU A 80 6.83 -14.16 11.85
C LEU A 80 8.10 -13.99 12.70
N ASP A 81 8.11 -14.59 13.88
CA ASP A 81 9.24 -14.67 14.80
C ASP A 81 10.29 -15.74 14.41
N ARG A 82 10.16 -16.32 13.20
CA ARG A 82 11.02 -17.41 12.69
C ARG A 82 11.62 -17.09 11.33
N ASP A 83 12.84 -17.55 11.13
CA ASP A 83 13.48 -17.59 9.81
C ASP A 83 12.87 -18.70 8.95
N LEU A 84 12.56 -18.36 7.71
CA LEU A 84 12.12 -19.32 6.69
C LEU A 84 13.30 -19.67 5.79
N SER A 85 13.59 -20.96 5.65
CA SER A 85 14.55 -21.48 4.67
C SER A 85 14.00 -21.40 3.25
N ARG A 86 12.68 -21.49 3.09
CA ARG A 86 11.96 -21.28 1.83
C ARG A 86 10.55 -20.76 2.08
N ALA A 87 10.18 -19.72 1.36
CA ALA A 87 8.83 -19.16 1.32
C ALA A 87 8.40 -18.99 -0.13
N ALA A 88 7.29 -19.61 -0.52
CA ALA A 88 6.76 -19.58 -1.87
C ALA A 88 5.24 -19.68 -1.86
N TRP A 89 4.58 -18.86 -2.68
CA TRP A 89 3.13 -18.86 -2.84
C TRP A 89 2.77 -19.15 -4.28
N GLN A 90 1.74 -19.97 -4.50
CA GLN A 90 1.09 -20.05 -5.80
C GLN A 90 0.11 -18.89 -5.90
N VAL A 91 0.16 -18.17 -7.02
CA VAL A 91 -0.80 -17.09 -7.31
C VAL A 91 -1.59 -17.44 -8.56
N ALA A 92 -2.86 -17.05 -8.60
CA ALA A 92 -3.71 -17.08 -9.79
C ALA A 92 -3.66 -15.73 -10.50
N ILE A 93 -3.38 -15.76 -11.80
CA ILE A 93 -3.40 -14.57 -12.65
C ILE A 93 -4.74 -14.55 -13.40
N PHE A 94 -5.54 -13.52 -13.15
CA PHE A 94 -6.81 -13.30 -13.84
C PHE A 94 -6.66 -12.21 -14.89
N ASN A 95 -7.26 -12.40 -16.06
CA ASN A 95 -7.37 -11.34 -17.05
C ASN A 95 -8.46 -10.30 -16.66
N GLY A 96 -8.63 -9.25 -17.47
CA GLY A 96 -9.65 -8.22 -17.25
C GLY A 96 -11.10 -8.73 -17.26
N ASP A 97 -11.36 -9.91 -17.84
CA ASP A 97 -12.68 -10.55 -17.86
C ASP A 97 -12.90 -11.46 -16.64
N GLY A 98 -11.92 -11.56 -15.72
CA GLY A 98 -11.99 -12.44 -14.56
C GLY A 98 -11.75 -13.92 -14.88
N ILE A 99 -11.09 -14.23 -15.99
CA ILE A 99 -10.69 -15.60 -16.37
C ILE A 99 -9.26 -15.87 -15.94
N VAL A 100 -9.05 -16.98 -15.21
CA VAL A 100 -7.71 -17.47 -14.82
C VAL A 100 -6.91 -17.82 -16.06
N GLN A 101 -5.74 -17.21 -16.21
CA GLN A 101 -4.79 -17.46 -17.30
C GLN A 101 -3.71 -18.46 -16.87
N SER A 102 -3.20 -18.35 -15.64
CA SER A 102 -2.13 -19.20 -15.14
C SER A 102 -2.06 -19.21 -13.61
N LEU A 103 -1.30 -20.19 -13.07
CA LEU A 103 -1.07 -20.41 -11.63
C LEU A 103 0.43 -20.47 -11.26
N PRO A 104 1.22 -19.42 -11.54
CA PRO A 104 2.66 -19.43 -11.26
C PRO A 104 2.96 -19.50 -9.75
N ILE A 105 4.15 -20.00 -9.42
CA ILE A 105 4.71 -19.95 -8.07
C ILE A 105 5.66 -18.76 -7.96
N LEU A 106 5.39 -17.87 -7.02
CA LEU A 106 6.30 -16.82 -6.61
C LEU A 106 7.19 -17.38 -5.49
N ASP A 107 8.37 -17.87 -5.84
CA ASP A 107 9.34 -18.42 -4.89
C ASP A 107 10.30 -17.32 -4.43
N PHE A 108 10.17 -16.93 -3.16
CA PHE A 108 11.02 -15.93 -2.54
C PHE A 108 12.28 -16.57 -1.94
N GLY A 109 12.40 -17.89 -1.88
CA GLY A 109 13.51 -18.57 -1.19
C GLY A 109 13.56 -18.22 0.30
N ALA A 110 14.76 -18.09 0.86
CA ALA A 110 14.92 -17.81 2.28
C ALA A 110 14.46 -16.38 2.66
N MET A 111 13.81 -16.28 3.82
CA MET A 111 13.31 -15.04 4.40
C MET A 111 13.62 -14.97 5.90
N VAL A 112 14.45 -14.00 6.29
CA VAL A 112 14.83 -13.77 7.69
C VAL A 112 13.67 -13.09 8.42
N ALA A 113 13.43 -13.48 9.67
CA ALA A 113 12.43 -12.89 10.55
C ALA A 113 12.59 -11.36 10.63
N GLY A 114 11.48 -10.64 10.54
CA GLY A 114 11.42 -9.17 10.55
C GLY A 114 12.02 -8.48 9.33
N LYS A 115 12.53 -9.21 8.31
CA LYS A 115 13.13 -8.60 7.13
C LYS A 115 12.15 -8.48 5.97
N THR A 116 12.29 -7.36 5.27
CA THR A 116 11.67 -7.14 3.96
C THR A 116 12.59 -7.66 2.86
N LYS A 117 12.01 -8.36 1.88
CA LYS A 117 12.66 -8.84 0.68
C LYS A 117 11.94 -8.28 -0.54
N VAL A 118 12.70 -7.91 -1.57
CA VAL A 118 12.16 -7.49 -2.86
C VAL A 118 12.58 -8.54 -3.88
N ALA A 119 11.62 -9.05 -4.65
CA ALA A 119 11.85 -10.03 -5.70
C ALA A 119 11.14 -9.62 -6.99
N MET A 120 11.71 -10.02 -8.12
CA MET A 120 11.11 -9.82 -9.42
C MET A 120 10.69 -11.16 -10.01
N PHE A 121 9.51 -11.21 -10.62
CA PHE A 121 8.95 -12.42 -11.23
C PHE A 121 8.49 -12.10 -12.64
N GLU A 122 8.86 -12.95 -13.59
CA GLU A 122 8.51 -12.80 -14.99
C GLU A 122 7.28 -13.65 -15.33
N LEU A 123 6.26 -13.04 -15.92
CA LEU A 123 5.06 -13.68 -16.46
C LEU A 123 5.12 -13.62 -17.99
N PRO A 124 5.59 -14.68 -18.67
CA PRO A 124 5.82 -14.62 -20.12
C PRO A 124 4.52 -14.57 -20.95
N ASP A 125 3.45 -15.19 -20.47
CA ASP A 125 2.23 -15.42 -21.26
C ASP A 125 1.23 -14.25 -21.20
N ASN A 126 1.50 -13.23 -20.38
CA ASN A 126 0.57 -12.13 -20.13
C ASN A 126 1.32 -10.78 -20.16
N GLY A 127 0.91 -9.88 -21.04
CA GLY A 127 1.31 -8.48 -20.94
C GLY A 127 0.65 -7.82 -19.73
N CYS A 128 1.31 -6.84 -19.09
CA CYS A 128 0.81 -6.26 -17.84
C CYS A 128 -0.59 -5.63 -17.96
N THR A 129 -0.93 -5.06 -19.12
CA THR A 129 -2.26 -4.48 -19.37
C THR A 129 -3.37 -5.53 -19.49
N GLY A 130 -3.02 -6.79 -19.70
CA GLY A 130 -3.97 -7.90 -19.77
C GLY A 130 -4.36 -8.46 -18.40
N ILE A 131 -3.61 -8.12 -17.35
CA ILE A 131 -3.84 -8.63 -15.98
C ILE A 131 -4.84 -7.72 -15.29
N GLY A 132 -5.98 -8.28 -14.88
CA GLY A 132 -6.98 -7.55 -14.09
C GLY A 132 -6.73 -7.70 -12.59
N ARG A 133 -6.40 -8.92 -12.15
CA ARG A 133 -6.21 -9.25 -10.74
C ARG A 133 -5.23 -10.40 -10.55
N ILE A 134 -4.49 -10.35 -9.46
CA ILE A 134 -3.68 -11.44 -8.93
C ILE A 134 -4.27 -11.89 -7.60
N VAL A 135 -4.34 -13.19 -7.37
CA VAL A 135 -4.86 -13.77 -6.12
C VAL A 135 -3.86 -14.77 -5.57
N VAL A 136 -3.55 -14.74 -4.28
CA VAL A 136 -2.82 -15.83 -3.64
C VAL A 136 -3.74 -17.05 -3.57
N ASN A 137 -3.41 -18.11 -4.30
CA ASN A 137 -4.25 -19.31 -4.41
C ASN A 137 -3.88 -20.37 -3.36
N ASP A 138 -2.58 -20.53 -3.09
CA ASP A 138 -2.08 -21.55 -2.15
C ASP A 138 -0.67 -21.19 -1.66
N VAL A 139 -0.23 -21.80 -0.56
CA VAL A 139 1.18 -21.78 -0.15
C VAL A 139 1.89 -22.93 -0.84
N ALA A 140 2.83 -22.62 -1.72
CA ALA A 140 3.64 -23.63 -2.41
C ALA A 140 4.74 -24.21 -1.49
N ALA A 141 5.33 -23.38 -0.63
CA ALA A 141 6.26 -23.78 0.42
C ALA A 141 6.34 -22.73 1.53
N CYS A 142 6.44 -23.16 2.78
CA CYS A 142 6.81 -22.32 3.90
C CYS A 142 7.51 -23.20 4.92
N THR A 143 8.85 -23.20 4.92
CA THR A 143 9.65 -24.14 5.72
C THR A 143 10.74 -23.42 6.49
N THR A 144 11.09 -23.92 7.67
CA THR A 144 12.22 -23.40 8.47
C THR A 144 13.55 -24.10 8.11
N GLY A 145 14.66 -23.61 8.65
CA GLY A 145 15.97 -24.25 8.49
C GLY A 145 16.03 -25.67 9.08
N ASP A 146 15.21 -25.94 10.09
CA ASP A 146 15.16 -27.22 10.80
C ASP A 146 14.19 -28.23 10.15
N GLY A 147 13.49 -27.81 9.09
CA GLY A 147 12.57 -28.65 8.30
C GLY A 147 11.10 -28.60 8.75
N ASP A 148 10.74 -27.74 9.71
CA ASP A 148 9.34 -27.54 10.10
C ASP A 148 8.55 -26.98 8.91
N ASP A 149 7.35 -27.53 8.66
CA ASP A 149 6.38 -26.98 7.72
C ASP A 149 5.48 -25.95 8.45
N LEU A 150 5.50 -24.71 7.95
CA LEU A 150 4.79 -23.56 8.48
C LEU A 150 3.73 -23.03 7.51
N ARG A 151 3.24 -23.84 6.56
CA ARG A 151 2.20 -23.41 5.59
C ARG A 151 1.01 -22.70 6.25
N ASP A 152 0.48 -23.25 7.33
CA ASP A 152 -0.66 -22.64 8.05
C ASP A 152 -0.30 -21.27 8.62
N ALA A 153 0.92 -21.09 9.15
CA ALA A 153 1.39 -19.79 9.65
C ALA A 153 1.64 -18.78 8.52
N CYS A 154 2.11 -19.25 7.36
CA CYS A 154 2.25 -18.42 6.16
C CYS A 154 0.92 -18.00 5.50
N LEU A 155 -0.21 -18.62 5.88
CA LEU A 155 -1.57 -18.22 5.50
C LEU A 155 -2.27 -17.41 6.59
N THR A 156 -2.03 -17.76 7.85
CA THR A 156 -2.69 -17.12 8.99
C THR A 156 -2.29 -15.64 9.05
N GLY A 157 -3.27 -14.75 8.90
CA GLY A 157 -3.03 -13.31 8.88
C GLY A 157 -2.25 -12.81 7.66
N LEU A 158 -2.06 -13.64 6.61
CA LEU A 158 -1.45 -13.22 5.35
C LEU A 158 -2.17 -11.98 4.84
N ALA A 159 -1.42 -10.91 4.61
CA ALA A 159 -1.94 -9.66 4.07
C ALA A 159 -1.41 -9.46 2.65
N THR A 160 -2.25 -8.92 1.77
CA THR A 160 -1.86 -8.48 0.44
C THR A 160 -2.13 -6.99 0.27
N GLN A 161 -1.30 -6.32 -0.51
CA GLN A 161 -1.53 -4.94 -0.92
C GLN A 161 -0.98 -4.70 -2.33
N SER A 162 -1.50 -3.68 -3.01
CA SER A 162 -1.03 -3.30 -4.35
C SER A 162 -0.72 -1.81 -4.38
N ARG A 163 0.32 -1.44 -5.13
CA ARG A 163 0.67 -0.07 -5.50
C ARG A 163 0.46 0.21 -6.98
N THR A 164 -0.22 -0.70 -7.67
CA THR A 164 -0.48 -0.66 -9.10
C THR A 164 -1.99 -0.64 -9.35
N ASP A 165 -2.41 -0.50 -10.61
CA ASP A 165 -3.81 -0.65 -11.00
C ASP A 165 -4.27 -2.13 -11.06
N ILE A 166 -3.35 -3.08 -10.86
CA ILE A 166 -3.67 -4.51 -10.76
C ILE A 166 -4.06 -4.81 -9.31
N ASP A 167 -5.26 -5.35 -9.11
CA ASP A 167 -5.71 -5.82 -7.80
C ASP A 167 -4.84 -6.99 -7.32
N PHE A 168 -4.48 -7.01 -6.03
CA PHE A 168 -3.75 -8.13 -5.43
C PHE A 168 -4.39 -8.56 -4.11
N GLY A 169 -4.99 -9.75 -4.13
CA GLY A 169 -5.85 -10.26 -3.05
C GLY A 169 -5.55 -11.69 -2.63
N LEU A 170 -6.39 -12.17 -1.72
CA LEU A 170 -6.56 -13.58 -1.32
C LEU A 170 -7.80 -14.19 -1.99
#